data_AF-A0A7S2FZ20-F1
#
_entry.id   AF-A0A7S2FZ20-F1
#
_cell.length_a   1.000
_cell.length_b   1.000
_cell.length_c   1.000
_cell.angle_alpha   90.00
_cell.angle_beta   90.00
_cell.angle_gamma   90.00
#
_symmetry.space_group_name_H-M   'P 1'
#
loop_
_entity.id
_entity.type
_entity.pdbx_description
1 polymer ?
#
loop_
_entity_poly.entity_id
_entity_poly.type
_entity_poly.pdbx_seq_one_letter_code
_entity_poly.pdbx_strand_id
1 'polypeptide(L)'
;SAGKFHTTDSAAQKYMWESWKAEYGKAYDASIEKYRFEIFVENLAVIDERNAAELAVGGEPVHGLTKFTDLKQEEFEARYLLADIAKKTGGAKVSDHPELPE
;
A
#
# COMPACT_ATOMS: atom_id res chain seq x y z
N SER A 1 9.09 -5.90 -19.03
CA SER A 1 9.68 -4.78 -18.28
C SER A 1 8.55 -4.02 -17.62
N ALA A 2 8.46 -3.98 -16.29
CA ALA A 2 7.54 -3.02 -15.68
C ALA A 2 8.00 -1.62 -16.09
N GLY A 3 7.15 -0.90 -16.82
CA GLY A 3 7.42 0.48 -17.18
C GLY A 3 7.46 1.36 -15.93
N LYS A 4 8.15 2.49 -16.03
CA LYS A 4 8.17 3.50 -14.98
C LYS A 4 6.76 4.09 -14.80
N PHE A 5 6.21 4.05 -13.59
CA PHE A 5 4.90 4.59 -13.24
C PHE A 5 4.95 6.10 -12.94
N HIS A 6 5.97 6.56 -12.24
CA HIS A 6 6.11 7.95 -11.84
C HIS A 6 6.67 8.82 -12.96
N THR A 7 5.99 9.93 -13.22
CA THR A 7 6.35 10.97 -14.19
C THR A 7 6.24 12.35 -13.55
N THR A 8 7.06 13.30 -14.01
CA THR A 8 6.98 14.71 -13.61
C THR A 8 5.99 15.50 -14.47
N ASP A 9 5.47 14.92 -15.55
CA ASP A 9 4.47 15.57 -16.39
C ASP A 9 3.10 15.58 -15.73
N SER A 10 2.61 16.78 -15.40
CA SER A 10 1.34 16.92 -14.66
C SER A 10 0.12 16.45 -15.46
N ALA A 11 0.14 16.54 -16.79
CA ALA A 11 -0.96 16.06 -17.62
C ALA A 11 -1.06 14.53 -17.58
N ALA A 12 0.08 13.84 -17.69
CA ALA A 12 0.17 12.40 -17.56
C ALA A 12 -0.22 11.93 -16.15
N GLN A 13 0.20 12.63 -15.09
CA GLN A 13 -0.23 12.31 -13.72
C GLN A 13 -1.76 12.38 -13.58
N LYS A 14 -2.39 13.45 -14.08
CA LYS A 14 -3.85 13.61 -14.05
C LYS A 14 -4.55 12.54 -14.87
N TYR A 15 -4.03 12.21 -16.05
CA TYR A 15 -4.60 11.15 -16.88
C TYR A 15 -4.56 9.78 -16.18
N MET A 16 -3.43 9.44 -15.54
CA MET A 16 -3.30 8.21 -14.76
C MET A 16 -4.23 8.20 -13.55
N TRP A 17 -4.38 9.33 -12.87
CA TRP A 17 -5.30 9.48 -11.75
C TRP A 17 -6.75 9.22 -12.15
N GLU A 18 -7.23 9.84 -13.23
CA GLU A 18 -8.59 9.62 -13.72
C GLU A 18 -8.80 8.17 -14.19
N SER A 19 -7.84 7.59 -14.91
CA SER A 19 -7.91 6.20 -15.36
C SER A 19 -7.96 5.22 -14.18
N TRP A 20 -7.09 5.42 -13.18
CA TRP A 20 -7.06 4.61 -11.97
C TRP A 20 -8.35 4.76 -11.14
N LYS A 21 -8.88 5.98 -11.01
CA LYS A 21 -10.17 6.18 -10.33
C LYS A 21 -11.29 5.40 -11.02
N ALA A 22 -11.34 5.44 -12.36
CA ALA A 22 -12.33 4.71 -13.13
C ALA A 22 -12.17 3.19 -12.96
N GLU A 23 -10.94 2.68 -13.04
CA GLU A 23 -10.63 1.24 -12.87
C GLU A 23 -11.06 0.70 -11.50
N TYR A 24 -10.81 1.47 -10.43
CA TYR A 24 -11.08 1.05 -9.06
C TYR A 24 -12.38 1.60 -8.47
N GLY A 25 -13.20 2.27 -9.28
CA GLY A 25 -14.50 2.83 -8.85
C GLY A 25 -14.38 3.87 -7.74
N LYS A 26 -13.34 4.71 -7.78
CA LYS A 26 -13.05 5.74 -6.77
C LYS A 26 -13.71 7.07 -7.12
N ALA A 27 -14.32 7.68 -6.12
CA ALA A 27 -14.86 9.04 -6.18
C ALA A 27 -14.53 9.76 -4.88
N TYR A 28 -14.25 11.07 -4.97
CA TYR A 28 -13.85 11.88 -3.83
C TYR A 28 -14.58 13.22 -3.83
N ASP A 29 -14.80 13.76 -2.64
CA ASP A 29 -15.21 15.15 -2.51
C ASP A 29 -14.05 16.08 -2.88
N ALA A 30 -14.38 17.25 -3.43
CA ALA A 30 -13.40 18.26 -3.84
C ALA A 30 -12.44 18.70 -2.72
N SER A 31 -12.87 18.58 -1.45
CA SER A 31 -12.07 18.94 -0.28
C SER A 31 -10.90 17.98 -0.02
N ILE A 32 -11.01 16.71 -0.43
CA ILE A 32 -9.99 15.69 -0.18
C ILE A 32 -9.31 15.17 -1.46
N GLU A 33 -9.91 15.41 -2.63
CA GLU A 33 -9.41 14.87 -3.89
C GLU A 33 -7.97 15.29 -4.17
N LYS A 34 -7.62 16.56 -3.91
CA LYS A 34 -6.25 17.05 -4.07
C LYS A 34 -5.26 16.26 -3.20
N TYR A 35 -5.60 16.02 -1.94
CA TYR A 35 -4.77 15.27 -1.00
C TYR A 35 -4.60 13.80 -1.45
N ARG A 36 -5.67 13.17 -1.94
CA ARG A 36 -5.63 11.80 -2.46
C ARG A 36 -4.79 11.68 -3.73
N PHE A 37 -4.87 12.69 -4.60
CA PHE A 37 -4.05 12.77 -5.80
C PHE A 37 -2.55 12.92 -5.46
N GLU A 38 -2.20 13.74 -4.48
CA GLU A 38 -0.80 13.89 -4.03
C GLU A 38 -0.23 12.57 -3.52
N ILE A 39 -0.95 11.87 -2.63
CA ILE A 39 -0.55 10.53 -2.15
C ILE A 39 -0.43 9.53 -3.29
N PHE A 40 -1.37 9.56 -4.24
CA PHE A 40 -1.33 8.69 -5.40
C PHE A 40 -0.03 8.86 -6.18
N VAL A 41 0.36 10.11 -6.50
CA VAL A 41 1.60 10.41 -7.22
C VAL A 41 2.83 9.99 -6.42
N GLU A 42 2.85 10.26 -5.10
CA GLU A 42 3.93 9.81 -4.21
C GLU A 42 4.09 8.28 -4.23
N ASN A 43 2.99 7.54 -4.16
CA ASN A 43 3.00 6.09 -4.19
C ASN A 43 3.44 5.52 -5.55
N LEU A 44 3.26 6.23 -6.69
CA LEU A 44 3.86 5.83 -7.96
C LEU A 44 5.39 5.83 -7.89
N ALA A 45 5.98 6.83 -7.21
CA ALA A 45 7.42 6.89 -7.03
C ALA A 45 7.94 5.73 -6.16
N VAL A 46 7.20 5.39 -5.10
CA VAL A 46 7.52 4.25 -4.23
C VAL A 46 7.45 2.92 -4.99
N ILE A 47 6.47 2.75 -5.89
CA ILE A 47 6.36 1.56 -6.74
C ILE A 47 7.61 1.44 -7.64
N ASP A 48 8.00 2.53 -8.31
CA ASP A 48 9.18 2.55 -9.17
C ASP A 48 10.46 2.26 -8.41
N GLU A 49 10.64 2.88 -7.25
CA GLU A 49 11.81 2.69 -6.39
C GLU A 49 11.95 1.22 -5.95
N ARG A 50 10.86 0.61 -5.48
CA ARG A 50 10.86 -0.79 -5.06
C ARG A 50 11.12 -1.74 -6.22
N ASN A 51 10.48 -1.52 -7.36
CA ASN A 51 10.75 -2.32 -8.56
C ASN A 51 12.21 -2.18 -9.03
N ALA A 52 12.80 -0.99 -8.96
CA ALA A 52 14.21 -0.79 -9.28
C ALA A 52 15.13 -1.51 -8.28
N ALA A 53 14.78 -1.52 -6.99
CA ALA A 53 15.52 -2.26 -5.96
C ALA A 53 15.47 -3.79 -6.19
N GLU A 54 14.30 -4.35 -6.54
CA GLU A 54 14.16 -5.76 -6.89
C GLU A 54 14.99 -6.13 -8.12
N LEU A 55 14.96 -5.30 -9.17
CA LEU A 55 15.81 -5.50 -10.36
C LEU A 55 17.30 -5.45 -10.02
N ALA A 56 17.71 -4.57 -9.09
CA ALA A 56 19.12 -4.44 -8.70
C ALA A 56 19.68 -5.70 -8.01
N VAL A 57 18.82 -6.52 -7.39
CA VAL A 57 19.20 -7.80 -6.77
C VAL A 57 18.98 -9.00 -7.69
N GLY A 58 18.66 -8.77 -8.97
CA GLY A 58 18.38 -9.83 -9.95
C GLY A 58 16.98 -10.44 -9.83
N GLY A 59 16.07 -9.77 -9.11
CA GLY A 59 14.66 -10.11 -9.04
C GLY A 59 13.86 -9.53 -10.21
N GLU A 60 12.54 -9.63 -10.11
CA GLU A 60 11.59 -9.11 -11.09
C GLU A 60 10.72 -8.00 -10.49
N PRO A 61 10.24 -7.03 -11.28
CA PRO A 61 9.31 -6.02 -10.80
C PRO A 61 7.97 -6.65 -10.38
N VAL A 62 7.62 -6.54 -9.11
CA VAL A 62 6.38 -7.13 -8.54
C VAL A 62 5.40 -6.10 -8.00
N HIS A 63 5.81 -4.83 -7.88
CA HIS A 63 4.96 -3.75 -7.39
C HIS A 63 4.22 -3.06 -8.54
N GLY A 64 2.95 -2.71 -8.32
CA GLY A 64 2.12 -2.03 -9.30
C GLY A 64 0.99 -1.24 -8.66
N LEU A 65 0.14 -0.63 -9.49
CA LEU A 65 -1.05 0.08 -9.05
C LEU A 65 -2.02 -0.87 -8.35
N THR A 66 -2.55 -0.44 -7.21
CA THR A 66 -3.58 -1.17 -6.46
C THR A 66 -4.72 -0.24 -6.09
N LYS A 67 -5.83 -0.78 -5.58
CA LYS A 67 -6.94 0.02 -5.02
C LYS A 67 -6.56 0.87 -3.80
N PHE A 68 -5.34 0.71 -3.28
CA PHE A 68 -4.82 1.41 -2.10
C PHE A 68 -3.74 2.45 -2.43
N THR A 69 -3.45 2.68 -3.72
CA THR A 69 -2.41 3.64 -4.13
C THR A 69 -2.71 5.07 -3.66
N ASP A 70 -3.94 5.42 -3.29
CA ASP A 70 -4.31 6.74 -2.74
C ASP A 70 -4.20 6.86 -1.20
N LEU A 71 -3.65 5.85 -0.53
CA LEU A 71 -3.55 5.80 0.93
C LEU A 71 -2.10 5.94 1.40
N LYS A 72 -1.91 6.67 2.49
CA LYS A 72 -0.67 6.60 3.27
C LYS A 72 -0.60 5.28 4.03
N GLN A 73 0.63 4.89 4.40
CA GLN A 73 0.86 3.68 5.17
C GLN A 73 0.04 3.66 6.48
N GLU A 74 0.01 4.78 7.21
CA GLU A 74 -0.71 4.90 8.47
C GLU A 74 -2.24 4.81 8.26
N GLU A 75 -2.74 5.35 7.14
CA GLU A 75 -4.15 5.25 6.78
C GLU A 75 -4.55 3.82 6.39
N PHE A 76 -3.65 3.11 5.69
CA PHE A 76 -3.84 1.71 5.35
C PHE A 76 -3.87 0.86 6.62
N GLU A 77 -2.91 1.04 7.52
CA GLU A 77 -2.82 0.35 8.81
C GLU A 77 -4.08 0.55 9.65
N ALA A 78 -4.48 1.81 9.85
CA ALA A 78 -5.62 2.17 10.68
C ALA A 78 -6.96 1.62 10.16
N ARG A 79 -7.08 1.34 8.86
CA ARG A 79 -8.33 0.88 8.24
C ARG A 79 -8.36 -0.62 7.97
N TYR A 80 -7.21 -1.22 7.63
CA TYR A 80 -7.16 -2.58 7.09
C TYR A 80 -6.32 -3.55 7.92
N LEU A 81 -5.48 -3.07 8.84
CA LEU A 81 -4.61 -3.93 9.66
C LEU A 81 -5.04 -4.01 11.13
N LEU A 82 -6.27 -3.58 11.45
CA LEU A 82 -6.91 -3.80 12.75
C LEU A 82 -7.32 -5.27 12.91
N ALA A 83 -6.34 -6.16 12.99
CA ALA A 83 -6.55 -7.46 13.61
C ALA A 83 -6.72 -7.22 15.11
N ASP A 84 -7.90 -7.53 15.65
CA ASP A 84 -8.13 -7.56 17.10
C ASP A 84 -7.28 -8.69 17.69
N ILE A 85 -6.04 -8.39 18.07
CA ILE A 85 -5.08 -9.37 18.62
C ILE A 85 -5.68 -10.05 19.86
N ALA A 86 -6.57 -9.36 20.61
CA ALA A 86 -7.29 -9.93 21.74
C ALA A 86 -8.28 -11.04 21.35
N LYS A 87 -8.84 -11.03 20.13
CA LYS A 87 -9.64 -12.14 19.61
C LYS A 87 -8.81 -13.33 19.14
N LYS A 88 -7.51 -13.14 18.85
CA LYS A 88 -6.63 -14.22 18.35
C LYS A 88 -6.02 -15.07 19.48
N THR A 89 -5.89 -14.52 20.69
CA THR A 89 -5.34 -15.23 21.87
C THR A 89 -6.35 -16.09 22.64
N GLY A 90 -7.64 -16.08 22.26
CA GLY A 90 -8.67 -16.91 22.90
C GLY A 90 -8.58 -18.44 22.66
N GLY A 91 -7.59 -18.91 21.91
CA GLY A 91 -7.46 -20.33 21.51
C GLY A 91 -6.25 -21.09 22.06
N ALA A 92 -5.26 -20.43 22.68
CA ALA A 92 -4.11 -21.12 23.25
C ALA A 92 -4.27 -21.21 24.77
N LYS A 93 -4.97 -22.26 25.23
CA LYS A 93 -4.75 -22.73 26.60
C LYS A 93 -3.32 -23.24 26.66
N VAL A 94 -2.41 -22.38 27.12
CA VAL A 94 -1.13 -22.83 27.68
C VAL A 94 -1.50 -23.60 28.93
N SER A 95 -1.64 -24.91 28.79
CA SER A 95 -1.73 -25.81 29.92
C SER A 95 -0.38 -25.83 30.61
N ASP A 96 -0.42 -25.35 31.84
CA ASP A 96 0.60 -25.38 32.88
C ASP A 96 1.56 -26.56 32.78
N HIS A 97 2.86 -26.26 32.71
CA HIS A 97 3.85 -27.07 33.41
C HIS A 97 4.86 -26.12 34.08
N PRO A 98 4.95 -26.11 35.42
CA PRO A 98 5.84 -25.22 36.15
C PRO A 98 7.33 -25.61 35.98
N GLU A 99 8.15 -24.64 36.35
CA GLU A 99 9.54 -24.35 35.97
C GLU A 99 10.64 -25.14 36.76
N LEU A 100 11.66 -25.63 36.02
CA LEU A 100 13.13 -25.78 36.32
C LEU A 100 13.62 -26.61 37.54
N PRO A 101 14.96 -26.79 37.75
CA PRO A 101 16.04 -27.31 36.90
C PRO A 101 16.89 -28.42 37.58
N GLU A 102 17.57 -29.27 36.81
CA GLU A 102 19.03 -29.57 36.80
C GLU A 102 19.35 -30.51 35.63
#